data_AF-A0A6B0Z1M6-F1
#
_entry.id   AF-A0A6B0Z1M6-F1
#
_cell.length_a   1.000
_cell.length_b   1.000
_cell.length_c   1.000
_cell.angle_alpha   90.00
_cell.angle_beta   90.00
_cell.angle_gamma   90.00
#
_symmetry.space_group_name_H-M   'P 1'
#
loop_
_entity.id
_entity.type
_entity.pdbx_description
1 polymer ?
#
loop_
_entity_poly.entity_id
_entity_poly.type
_entity_poly.pdbx_seq_one_letter_code
_entity_poly.pdbx_strand_id
1 'polypeptide(L)' 'MTTTESTSARVRASLDHPIIDGDSHIVEFMPTFFDYLKDVGGSDIVKRYRDSSVSRRWAAMS' A
#
# COMPACT_ATOMS: atom_id res chain seq x y z
N MET A 1 6.78 0.15 -33.44
CA MET A 1 7.46 0.12 -32.13
C MET A 1 7.22 -1.25 -31.53
N THR A 2 8.27 -2.02 -31.31
CA THR A 2 8.17 -3.36 -30.71
C THR A 2 8.24 -3.19 -29.19
N THR A 3 7.15 -3.44 -28.48
CA THR A 3 7.11 -3.44 -27.02
C THR A 3 7.79 -4.70 -26.51
N THR A 4 8.91 -4.57 -25.82
CA THR A 4 9.55 -5.70 -25.13
C THR A 4 8.62 -6.19 -24.03
N GLU A 5 8.25 -7.47 -24.10
CA GLU A 5 7.38 -8.10 -23.12
C GLU A 5 8.11 -8.26 -21.78
N SER A 6 7.46 -7.86 -20.68
CA SER A 6 8.04 -7.98 -19.34
C SER A 6 7.99 -9.43 -18.86
N THR A 7 8.88 -9.78 -17.93
CA THR A 7 8.84 -11.10 -17.27
C THR A 7 7.48 -11.34 -16.61
N SER A 8 6.87 -10.33 -15.99
CA SER A 8 5.54 -10.44 -15.38
C SER A 8 4.44 -10.74 -16.40
N ALA A 9 4.51 -10.15 -17.61
CA ALA A 9 3.56 -10.42 -18.68
C ALA A 9 3.65 -11.88 -19.17
N ARG A 10 4.87 -12.41 -19.32
CA ARG A 10 5.09 -13.82 -19.70
C ARG A 10 4.53 -14.80 -18.67
N VAL A 11 4.71 -14.54 -17.38
CA VAL A 11 4.17 -15.37 -16.29
C VAL A 11 2.65 -15.31 -16.26
N ARG A 12 2.05 -14.12 -16.43
CA ARG A 12 0.58 -13.99 -16.48
C ARG A 12 -0.04 -14.78 -17.64
N ALA A 13 0.64 -14.84 -18.78
CA ALA A 13 0.15 -15.57 -19.96
C ALA A 13 0.15 -17.11 -19.78
N SER A 14 0.92 -17.66 -18.84
CA SER A 14 0.99 -19.10 -18.59
C SER A 14 0.01 -19.61 -17.53
N LEU A 15 -0.90 -18.76 -17.03
CA LEU A 15 -1.85 -19.12 -15.97
C LEU A 15 -3.25 -19.30 -16.55
N ASP A 16 -3.90 -20.40 -16.20
CA ASP A 16 -5.25 -20.76 -16.65
C ASP A 16 -6.35 -20.25 -15.70
N HIS A 17 -5.97 -19.45 -14.70
CA HIS A 17 -6.84 -18.88 -13.69
C HIS A 17 -6.58 -17.38 -13.56
N PRO A 18 -7.57 -16.58 -13.11
CA PRO A 18 -7.36 -15.18 -12.83
C PRO A 18 -6.29 -14.99 -11.75
N ILE A 19 -5.51 -13.92 -11.89
CA ILE A 19 -4.64 -13.42 -10.82
C ILE A 19 -5.45 -12.40 -10.04
N ILE A 20 -5.58 -12.63 -8.75
CA ILE A 20 -6.12 -11.64 -7.82
C ILE A 20 -4.91 -10.93 -7.21
N ASP A 21 -4.87 -9.62 -7.36
CA ASP A 21 -3.90 -8.83 -6.61
C ASP A 21 -4.34 -8.76 -5.15
N GLY A 22 -3.58 -9.43 -4.29
CA GLY A 22 -3.90 -9.64 -2.89
C GLY A 22 -3.18 -8.69 -1.96
N ASP A 23 -2.31 -7.81 -2.47
CA ASP A 23 -1.73 -6.78 -1.63
C ASP A 23 -2.81 -5.73 -1.30
N SER A 24 -3.46 -5.96 -0.17
CA SER A 24 -4.46 -5.02 0.32
C SER A 24 -3.77 -3.67 0.50
N HIS A 25 -4.07 -2.74 -0.39
CA HIS A 25 -3.79 -1.34 -0.19
C HIS A 25 -4.72 -0.91 0.96
N ILE A 26 -4.18 -0.84 2.17
CA ILE A 26 -4.93 -0.44 3.38
C ILE A 26 -4.89 1.08 3.57
N VAL A 27 -4.46 1.83 2.56
CA VAL A 27 -4.29 3.29 2.64
C VAL A 27 -5.63 3.96 2.90
N GLU A 28 -6.71 3.44 2.33
CA GLU A 28 -8.09 3.88 2.48
C GLU A 28 -8.60 3.73 3.92
N PHE A 29 -8.05 2.79 4.68
CA PHE A 29 -8.39 2.58 6.09
C PHE A 29 -7.60 3.51 7.03
N MET A 30 -6.45 4.04 6.60
CA MET A 30 -5.55 4.82 7.45
C MET A 30 -6.18 6.08 8.07
N PRO A 31 -7.07 6.85 7.41
CA PRO A 31 -7.73 7.99 8.05
C PRO A 31 -8.52 7.59 9.30
N THR A 32 -9.39 6.59 9.20
CA THR A 32 -10.18 6.09 10.34
C THR A 32 -9.29 5.47 11.41
N PHE A 33 -8.22 4.78 11.01
CA PHE A 33 -7.24 4.26 11.97
C PHE A 33 -6.57 5.38 12.77
N PHE A 34 -6.23 6.52 12.15
CA PHE A 34 -5.60 7.63 12.85
C PHE A 34 -6.56 8.35 13.81
N ASP A 35 -7.84 8.44 13.47
CA ASP A 35 -8.85 8.96 14.39
C ASP A 35 -8.92 8.08 15.64
N TYR A 36 -9.02 6.76 15.47
CA TYR A 36 -9.01 5.82 16.59
C TYR A 36 -7.70 5.88 17.38
N LEU A 37 -6.55 5.93 16.69
CA LEU A 37 -5.24 5.97 17.32
C LEU A 37 -5.05 7.25 18.15
N LYS A 38 -5.61 8.38 17.68
CA LYS A 38 -5.66 9.64 18.44
C LYS A 38 -6.52 9.48 19.68
N ASP A 39 -7.67 8.84 19.57
CA ASP A 39 -8.60 8.66 20.70
C ASP A 39 -8.00 7.80 21.81
N VAL A 40 -7.29 6.72 21.46
CA VAL A 40 -6.71 5.78 22.44
C VAL A 40 -5.29 6.14 22.90
N GLY A 41 -4.51 6.80 22.04
CA GLY A 41 -3.08 7.03 22.24
C GLY A 41 -2.65 8.49 22.25
N GLY A 42 -3.59 9.42 22.02
CA GLY A 42 -3.34 10.86 21.96
C GLY A 42 -2.81 11.35 20.60
N SER A 43 -2.73 12.67 20.42
CA SER A 43 -2.26 13.27 19.16
C SER A 43 -0.79 12.99 18.85
N ASP A 44 0.04 12.80 19.88
CA ASP A 44 1.50 12.70 19.72
C ASP A 44 1.92 11.42 19.00
N ILE A 45 1.19 10.31 19.20
CA ILE A 45 1.49 9.06 18.51
C ILE A 45 1.13 9.14 17.03
N VAL A 46 0.05 9.85 16.67
CA VAL A 46 -0.32 10.10 15.27
C VAL A 46 0.73 10.97 14.59
N LYS A 47 1.20 12.01 15.28
CA LYS A 47 2.29 12.87 14.77
C LYS A 47 3.56 12.06 14.53
N ARG A 48 3.99 11.25 15.50
CA ARG A 48 5.18 10.40 15.39
C ARG A 48 5.08 9.41 14.23
N TYR A 49 3.90 8.83 14.02
CA TYR A 49 3.67 7.91 12.90
C TYR A 49 3.86 8.63 11.56
N ARG A 50 3.21 9.78 11.37
CA ARG A 50 3.31 10.58 10.13
C ARG A 50 4.74 11.05 9.86
N ASP A 51 5.49 11.35 10.91
CA ASP A 51 6.90 11.75 10.84
C ASP A 51 7.85 10.56 10.65
N SER A 52 7.37 9.31 10.63
CA SER A 52 8.21 8.12 10.47
C SER A 52 8.66 7.92 9.02
N SER A 53 9.83 7.29 8.85
CA SER A 53 10.33 6.87 7.53
C SER A 53 9.44 5.83 6.88
N VAL A 54 8.75 5.01 7.67
CA VAL A 54 7.76 4.03 7.21
C VAL A 54 6.58 4.74 6.56
N SER A 55 6.00 5.75 7.23
CA SER A 55 4.87 6.51 6.68
C SER A 55 5.24 7.25 5.39
N ARG A 56 6.45 7.83 5.30
CA ARG A 56 6.91 8.50 4.08
C ARG A 56 7.14 7.56 2.92
N ARG A 57 7.75 6.40 3.18
CA ARG A 57 7.98 5.39 2.14
C ARG A 57 6.66 4.84 1.64
N TRP A 58 5.68 4.69 2.51
CA TRP A 58 4.36 4.22 2.13
C TRP A 58 3.58 5.21 1.27
N ALA A 59 3.60 6.50 1.64
CA ALA A 59 3.00 7.56 0.83
C ALA A 59 3.65 7.73 -0.56
N ALA A 60 4.90 7.27 -0.74
CA ALA A 60 5.59 7.30 -2.03
C ALA A 60 5.35 6.05 -2.89
N MET A 61 4.68 5.02 -2.35
CA MET A 61 4.29 3.80 -3.07
C MET A 61 2.81 3.82 -3.49
N SER A 62 2.05 4.82 -3.05
CA SER A 62 0.63 5.07 -3.41
C SER A 62 0.55 6.13 -4.49
#